data_AF-A0A9X4PQY2-F1
#
_entry.id   AF-A0A9X4PQY2-F1
#
_cell.length_a   1.000
_cell.length_b   1.000
_cell.length_c   1.000
_cell.angle_alpha   90.00
_cell.angle_beta   90.00
_cell.angle_gamma   90.00
#
_symmetry.space_group_name_H-M   'P 1'
#
loop_
_entity.id
_entity.type
_entity.pdbx_description
1 polymer ?
#
loop_
_entity_poly.entity_id
_entity_poly.type
_entity_poly.pdbx_seq_one_letter_code
_entity_poly.pdbx_strand_id
1 'polypeptide(L)'
;MPLLLFFLCAFLFVYLEFSLLIWFGSTFGILALIALLILSSLVGLTMIRARGWYTLLNVQKQLSQGEIPATSLLKSGIWILAGVLFFIPGIVTDLFALFLLTPMASLWIEKLVSNKIKFFASGFRFRRQQGFNTDQQQDIFEAEYEKQQDQDKRLK
;
A
#
# COMPACT_ATOMS: atom_id res chain seq x y z
N MET A 1 -0.55 -18.67 24.55
CA MET A 1 0.15 -17.43 24.98
C MET A 1 1.03 -16.81 23.86
N PRO A 2 0.54 -16.63 22.61
CA PRO A 2 1.37 -16.07 21.53
C PRO A 2 1.61 -14.56 21.65
N LEU A 3 0.68 -13.82 22.28
CA LEU A 3 0.79 -12.36 22.45
C LEU A 3 1.98 -11.97 23.34
N LEU A 4 2.21 -12.69 24.44
CA LEU A 4 3.33 -12.43 25.35
C LEU A 4 4.68 -12.59 24.64
N LEU A 5 4.82 -13.60 23.79
CA LEU A 5 6.03 -13.83 23.00
C LEU A 5 6.25 -12.71 21.98
N PHE A 6 5.19 -12.22 21.34
CA PHE A 6 5.26 -11.06 20.44
C PHE A 6 5.76 -9.80 21.15
N PHE A 7 5.18 -9.47 22.32
CA PHE A 7 5.61 -8.31 23.12
C PHE A 7 7.06 -8.46 23.60
N LEU A 8 7.46 -9.65 24.04
CA LEU A 8 8.84 -9.93 24.44
C LEU A 8 9.82 -9.71 23.29
N CYS A 9 9.50 -10.22 22.09
CA CYS A 9 10.34 -10.10 20.91
C CYS A 9 10.46 -8.63 20.47
N ALA A 10 9.34 -7.89 20.47
CA ALA A 10 9.34 -6.46 20.16
C ALA A 10 10.16 -5.65 21.18
N PHE A 11 10.04 -5.96 22.48
CA PHE A 11 10.84 -5.32 23.53
C PHE A 11 12.33 -5.60 23.35
N LEU A 12 12.70 -6.85 23.08
CA LEU A 12 14.09 -7.25 22.85
C LEU A 12 14.68 -6.56 21.61
N PHE A 13 13.88 -6.43 20.55
CA PHE A 13 14.27 -5.72 19.33
C PHE A 13 14.58 -4.25 19.63
N VAL A 14 13.69 -3.55 20.34
CA VAL A 14 13.89 -2.14 20.71
C VAL A 14 15.10 -1.99 21.65
N TYR A 15 15.25 -2.88 22.62
CA TYR A 15 16.40 -2.87 23.53
C TYR A 15 17.73 -3.03 22.78
N LEU A 16 17.77 -3.90 21.77
CA LEU A 16 18.94 -4.14 20.94
C LEU A 16 19.29 -2.92 20.09
N GLU A 17 18.30 -2.22 19.55
CA GLU A 17 18.52 -0.96 18.82
C GLU A 17 19.17 0.11 19.69
N PHE A 18 18.60 0.36 20.87
CA PHE A 18 19.16 1.34 21.79
C PHE A 18 20.57 0.96 22.24
N SER A 19 20.83 -0.32 22.52
CA SER A 19 22.16 -0.80 22.90
C SER A 19 23.19 -0.55 21.80
N LEU A 20 22.85 -0.81 20.53
CA LEU A 20 23.73 -0.57 19.40
C LEU A 20 23.96 0.93 19.16
N LEU A 21 22.93 1.76 19.26
CA LEU A 21 23.06 3.20 19.11
C LEU A 21 23.99 3.80 20.17
N ILE A 22 23.84 3.38 21.44
CA ILE A 22 24.71 3.83 22.54
C ILE A 22 26.16 3.36 22.28
N TRP A 23 26.34 2.10 21.87
CA TRP A 23 27.66 1.55 21.58
C TRP A 23 28.38 2.30 20.44
N PHE A 24 27.70 2.53 19.31
CA PHE A 24 28.23 3.33 18.21
C PHE A 24 28.46 4.78 18.63
N GLY A 25 27.56 5.38 19.41
CA GLY A 25 27.71 6.74 19.93
C GLY A 25 28.94 6.89 20.84
N SER A 26 29.28 5.86 21.62
CA SER A 26 30.48 5.86 22.47
C SER A 26 31.78 5.66 21.68
N THR A 27 31.73 4.95 20.54
CA THR A 27 32.92 4.61 19.74
C THR A 27 33.24 5.68 18.69
N PHE A 28 32.21 6.19 17.99
CA PHE A 28 32.34 7.17 16.92
C PHE A 28 32.08 8.61 17.38
N GLY A 29 31.52 8.80 18.57
CA GLY A 29 31.08 10.09 19.09
C GLY A 29 29.65 10.45 18.64
N ILE A 30 28.97 11.25 19.48
CA ILE A 30 27.57 11.62 19.25
C ILE A 30 27.36 12.41 17.95
N LEU A 31 28.29 13.29 17.58
CA LEU A 31 28.17 14.07 16.34
C LEU A 31 28.21 13.20 15.09
N ALA A 32 29.11 12.21 15.05
CA ALA A 32 29.21 11.27 13.94
C ALA A 32 27.95 10.39 13.85
N LEU A 33 27.41 9.96 15.00
CA LEU A 33 26.18 9.19 15.05
C LEU A 33 24.98 9.99 14.51
N ILE A 34 24.80 11.24 14.93
CA ILE A 34 23.73 12.11 14.41
C ILE A 34 23.88 12.31 12.90
N ALA A 35 25.09 12.57 12.41
CA ALA A 35 25.35 12.72 10.97
C ALA A 35 24.99 11.43 10.20
N LEU A 36 25.31 10.26 10.75
CA LEU A 36 25.00 8.96 10.17
C LEU A 36 23.49 8.70 10.12
N LEU A 37 22.75 9.00 11.19
CA LEU A 37 21.28 8.87 11.23
C LEU A 37 20.59 9.80 10.22
N ILE A 38 21.09 11.04 10.08
CA ILE A 38 20.55 12.00 9.09
C ILE A 38 20.83 11.51 7.67
N LEU A 39 22.07 11.09 7.40
CA LEU A 39 22.48 10.55 6.10
C LEU A 39 21.65 9.31 5.74
N SER A 40 21.44 8.40 6.68
CA SER A 40 20.67 7.18 6.45
C SER A 40 19.20 7.53 6.15
N SER A 41 18.57 8.38 6.96
CA SER A 41 17.19 8.85 6.73
C SER A 41 17.03 9.55 5.37
N LEU A 42 18.02 10.37 4.96
CA LEU A 42 18.00 11.05 3.67
C LEU A 42 18.13 10.08 2.49
N VAL A 43 18.98 9.05 2.63
CA VAL A 43 19.08 7.96 1.65
C VAL A 43 17.74 7.23 1.53
N GLY A 44 17.09 6.89 2.66
CA GLY A 44 15.77 6.30 2.67
C GLY A 44 14.74 7.14 1.91
N LEU A 45 14.66 8.44 2.22
CA LEU A 45 13.70 9.37 1.62
C LEU A 45 13.93 9.56 0.11
N THR A 46 15.19 9.74 -0.31
CA THR A 46 15.54 9.91 -1.73
C THR A 46 15.21 8.65 -2.52
N MET A 47 15.38 7.48 -1.94
CA MET A 47 15.11 6.20 -2.59
C MET A 47 13.61 5.93 -2.76
N ILE A 48 12.77 6.29 -1.78
CA ILE A 48 11.30 6.29 -1.92
C ILE A 48 10.90 7.20 -3.08
N ARG A 49 11.47 8.40 -3.15
CA ARG A 49 11.13 9.38 -4.19
C ARG A 49 11.52 8.86 -5.59
N ALA A 50 12.71 8.27 -5.71
CA ALA A 50 13.19 7.71 -6.96
C ALA A 50 12.33 6.55 -7.46
N ARG A 51 11.94 5.61 -6.59
CA ARG A 51 11.25 4.36 -7.01
C ARG A 51 9.72 4.46 -6.92
N GLY A 52 9.19 5.38 -6.11
CA GLY A 52 7.76 5.68 -6.01
C GLY A 52 7.18 6.29 -7.30
N TRP A 53 7.93 7.14 -8.00
CA TRP A 53 7.43 7.77 -9.22
C TRP A 53 7.24 6.75 -10.38
N TYR A 54 8.22 5.87 -10.59
CA TYR A 54 8.14 4.83 -11.63
C TYR A 54 7.01 3.83 -11.38
N THR A 55 6.74 3.50 -10.12
CA THR A 55 5.68 2.55 -9.75
C THR A 55 4.29 3.14 -9.97
N LEU A 56 4.08 4.41 -9.62
CA LEU A 56 2.81 5.11 -9.87
C LEU A 56 2.46 5.18 -11.37
N LEU A 57 3.45 5.50 -12.22
CA LEU A 57 3.26 5.51 -13.68
C LEU A 57 2.84 4.14 -14.21
N ASN A 58 3.48 3.06 -13.73
CA ASN A 58 3.15 1.70 -14.15
C ASN A 58 1.76 1.25 -13.68
N VAL A 59 1.39 1.63 -12.45
CA VAL A 59 0.05 1.37 -11.89
C VAL A 59 -1.01 2.10 -12.70
N GLN A 60 -0.81 3.39 -13.00
CA GLN A 60 -1.74 4.17 -13.82
C GLN A 60 -1.92 3.54 -15.22
N LYS A 61 -0.83 3.10 -15.85
CA LYS A 61 -0.87 2.43 -17.16
C LYS A 61 -1.61 1.09 -17.13
N GLN A 62 -1.47 0.29 -16.08
CA GLN A 62 -2.18 -0.99 -15.96
C GLN A 62 -3.68 -0.77 -15.65
N LEU A 63 -4.00 0.24 -14.85
CA LEU A 63 -5.39 0.62 -14.57
C LEU A 63 -6.12 1.16 -15.80
N SER A 64 -5.45 1.91 -16.67
CA SER A 64 -6.05 2.38 -17.93
C SER A 64 -6.32 1.24 -18.92
N GLN A 65 -5.66 0.09 -18.75
CA GLN A 65 -5.89 -1.14 -19.53
C GLN A 65 -6.98 -2.02 -18.92
N GLY A 66 -7.62 -1.61 -17.81
CA GLY A 66 -8.66 -2.37 -17.12
C GLY A 66 -8.13 -3.55 -16.30
N GLU A 67 -6.81 -3.72 -16.19
CA GLU A 67 -6.18 -4.75 -15.36
C GLU A 67 -5.95 -4.22 -13.94
N ILE A 68 -6.20 -5.06 -12.93
CA ILE A 68 -5.90 -4.71 -11.54
C ILE A 68 -4.44 -5.07 -11.24
N PRO A 69 -3.54 -4.10 -11.02
CA PRO A 69 -2.10 -4.33 -10.91
C PRO A 69 -1.68 -4.82 -9.52
N ALA A 70 -2.23 -5.96 -9.08
CA ALA A 70 -2.07 -6.45 -7.70
C ALA A 70 -0.60 -6.66 -7.28
N THR A 71 0.24 -7.18 -8.18
CA THR A 71 1.68 -7.39 -7.92
C THR A 71 2.44 -6.07 -7.82
N SER A 72 2.16 -5.13 -8.72
CA SER A 72 2.78 -3.80 -8.71
C SER A 72 2.42 -3.02 -7.44
N LEU A 73 1.17 -3.16 -6.95
CA LEU A 73 0.71 -2.52 -5.71
C LEU A 73 1.39 -3.09 -4.47
N LEU A 74 1.50 -4.42 -4.36
CA LEU A 74 2.25 -5.06 -3.26
C LEU A 74 3.70 -4.62 -3.24
N LYS A 75 4.32 -4.62 -4.42
CA LYS A 75 5.69 -4.15 -4.57
C LYS A 75 5.79 -2.70 -4.11
N SER A 76 4.94 -1.78 -4.59
CA SER A 76 4.96 -0.40 -4.08
C SER A 76 4.75 -0.30 -2.56
N GLY A 77 3.87 -1.13 -1.97
CA GLY A 77 3.63 -1.15 -0.53
C GLY A 77 4.83 -1.58 0.30
N ILE A 78 5.55 -2.62 -0.13
CA ILE A 78 6.78 -3.10 0.53
C ILE A 78 7.85 -2.00 0.56
N TRP A 79 7.92 -1.22 -0.52
CA TRP A 79 8.92 -0.17 -0.69
C TRP A 79 8.60 1.07 0.13
N ILE A 80 7.32 1.44 0.21
CA ILE A 80 6.83 2.48 1.11
C ILE A 80 7.09 2.06 2.56
N LEU A 81 6.80 0.80 2.92
CA LEU A 81 7.05 0.28 4.25
C LEU A 81 8.54 0.32 4.61
N ALA A 82 9.42 -0.11 3.71
CA ALA A 82 10.87 0.01 3.89
C ALA A 82 11.32 1.46 4.09
N GLY A 83 10.72 2.39 3.34
CA GLY A 83 10.98 3.81 3.47
C GLY A 83 10.53 4.43 4.80
N VAL A 84 9.33 4.06 5.27
CA VAL A 84 8.82 4.45 6.59
C VAL A 84 9.68 3.82 7.70
N LEU A 85 10.17 2.61 7.49
CA LEU A 85 11.08 1.95 8.43
C LEU A 85 12.41 2.71 8.54
N PHE A 86 12.94 3.23 7.43
CA PHE A 86 14.12 4.12 7.38
C PHE A 86 13.90 5.49 8.06
N PHE A 87 12.66 5.89 8.31
CA PHE A 87 12.36 7.16 8.98
C PHE A 87 12.62 7.10 10.49
N ILE A 88 12.56 5.91 11.10
CA ILE A 88 12.95 5.68 12.49
C ILE A 88 14.38 5.15 12.44
N PRO A 89 15.40 6.02 12.55
CA PRO A 89 16.76 5.61 12.23
C PRO A 89 17.27 4.70 13.36
N GLY A 90 17.55 3.45 12.99
CA GLY A 90 18.02 2.38 13.88
C GLY A 90 19.02 1.51 13.14
N ILE A 91 20.02 0.96 13.82
CA ILE A 91 21.08 0.20 13.13
C ILE A 91 20.51 -1.10 12.56
N VAL A 92 19.68 -1.81 13.32
CA VAL A 92 19.06 -3.06 12.83
C VAL A 92 17.94 -2.76 11.86
N THR A 93 17.17 -1.72 12.15
CA THR A 93 16.02 -1.24 11.38
C THR A 93 16.47 -0.75 10.01
N ASP A 94 17.59 -0.03 9.91
CA ASP A 94 18.20 0.40 8.64
C ASP A 94 18.69 -0.81 7.84
N LEU A 95 19.33 -1.80 8.48
CA LEU A 95 19.73 -3.04 7.81
C LEU A 95 18.52 -3.81 7.25
N PHE A 96 17.47 -3.93 8.06
CA PHE A 96 16.21 -4.56 7.64
C PHE A 96 15.54 -3.79 6.51
N ALA A 97 15.54 -2.47 6.59
CA ALA A 97 14.94 -1.62 5.58
C ALA A 97 15.72 -1.71 4.26
N LEU A 98 17.07 -1.67 4.27
CA LEU A 98 17.92 -1.91 3.10
C LEU A 98 17.69 -3.30 2.50
N PHE A 99 17.56 -4.32 3.34
CA PHE A 99 17.24 -5.67 2.90
C PHE A 99 15.88 -5.72 2.20
N LEU A 100 14.87 -5.08 2.78
CA LEU A 100 13.51 -5.02 2.22
C LEU A 100 13.46 -4.23 0.90
N LEU A 101 14.36 -3.26 0.74
CA LEU A 101 14.52 -2.44 -0.46
C LEU A 101 15.23 -3.17 -1.62
N THR A 102 15.87 -4.30 -1.32
CA THR A 102 16.54 -5.15 -2.30
C THR A 102 15.48 -5.92 -3.10
N PRO A 103 15.61 -6.05 -4.44
CA PRO A 103 14.62 -6.75 -5.28
C PRO A 103 14.37 -8.20 -4.82
N MET A 104 15.34 -8.81 -4.15
CA MET A 104 15.22 -10.14 -3.59
C MET A 104 14.06 -10.21 -2.57
N ALA A 105 13.95 -9.27 -1.64
CA ALA A 105 12.91 -9.28 -0.62
C ALA A 105 11.50 -9.20 -1.22
N SER A 106 11.31 -8.40 -2.28
CA SER A 106 10.03 -8.35 -2.98
C SER A 106 9.61 -9.69 -3.59
N LEU A 107 10.56 -10.47 -4.14
CA LEU A 107 10.27 -11.80 -4.70
C LEU A 107 9.90 -12.82 -3.62
N TRP A 108 10.57 -12.76 -2.46
CA TRP A 108 10.24 -13.63 -1.31
C TRP A 108 8.84 -13.35 -0.78
N ILE A 109 8.49 -12.08 -0.62
CA ILE A 109 7.18 -11.66 -0.12
C ILE A 109 6.09 -11.98 -1.13
N GLU A 110 6.32 -11.72 -2.42
CA GLU A 110 5.38 -12.10 -3.49
C GLU A 110 5.09 -13.60 -3.46
N LYS A 111 6.11 -14.47 -3.30
CA LYS A 111 5.89 -15.92 -3.17
C LYS A 111 5.03 -16.29 -1.96
N LEU A 112 5.34 -15.75 -0.79
CA LEU A 112 4.59 -16.02 0.45
C LEU A 112 3.15 -15.54 0.38
N VAL A 113 2.94 -14.37 -0.23
CA VAL A 113 1.65 -13.68 -0.24
C VAL A 113 0.79 -14.11 -1.44
N SER A 114 1.37 -14.56 -2.55
CA SER A 114 0.64 -15.00 -3.75
C SER A 114 -0.41 -16.08 -3.46
N ASN A 115 -0.14 -17.00 -2.53
CA ASN A 115 -1.09 -18.03 -2.12
C ASN A 115 -2.30 -17.47 -1.37
N LYS A 116 -2.15 -16.36 -0.63
CA LYS A 116 -3.25 -15.70 0.10
C LYS A 116 -4.01 -14.69 -0.75
N ILE A 117 -3.34 -14.06 -1.72
CA ILE A 117 -3.96 -13.05 -2.59
C ILE A 117 -4.83 -13.68 -3.67
N LYS A 118 -4.49 -14.86 -4.20
CA LYS A 118 -5.41 -15.55 -5.13
C LYS A 118 -6.77 -15.80 -4.49
N PHE A 119 -6.79 -16.13 -3.19
CA PHE A 119 -8.01 -16.30 -2.41
C PHE A 119 -8.76 -14.97 -2.21
N PHE A 120 -8.07 -13.89 -1.82
CA PHE A 120 -8.72 -12.58 -1.62
C PHE A 120 -9.18 -11.90 -2.92
N ALA A 121 -8.37 -11.97 -3.98
CA ALA A 121 -8.69 -11.46 -5.30
C ALA A 121 -9.81 -12.25 -5.99
N SER A 122 -9.94 -13.56 -5.71
CA SER A 122 -11.08 -14.36 -6.19
C SER A 122 -12.41 -13.88 -5.58
N GLY A 123 -12.41 -13.44 -4.32
CA GLY A 123 -13.58 -12.81 -3.68
C GLY A 123 -13.94 -11.44 -4.28
N PHE A 124 -12.95 -10.67 -4.74
CA PHE A 124 -13.17 -9.37 -5.39
C PHE A 124 -13.64 -9.52 -6.85
N ARG A 125 -13.22 -10.57 -7.57
CA ARG A 125 -13.75 -10.91 -8.90
C ARG A 125 -15.20 -11.42 -8.85
N PHE A 126 -15.61 -12.06 -7.75
CA PHE A 126 -16.99 -12.57 -7.59
C PHE A 126 -18.05 -11.47 -7.47
N ARG A 127 -17.70 -10.27 -6.97
CA ARG A 127 -18.67 -9.16 -6.83
C ARG A 127 -18.91 -8.37 -8.12
N ARG A 128 -18.02 -8.45 -9.13
CA ARG A 128 -18.19 -7.70 -10.39
C ARG A 128 -18.76 -8.54 -11.55
N GLN A 129 -18.87 -9.87 -11.39
CA GLN A 129 -19.44 -10.75 -12.40
C GLN A 129 -20.82 -11.32 -12.01
N GLN A 130 -21.42 -10.82 -10.93
CA GLN A 130 -22.79 -11.16 -10.51
C GLN A 130 -23.65 -9.89 -10.48
N GLY A 131 -23.83 -9.32 -11.67
CA GLY A 131 -24.74 -8.22 -11.93
C GLY A 131 -24.74 -7.96 -13.43
N PHE A 132 -25.89 -8.14 -14.07
CA PHE A 132 -26.16 -8.05 -15.52
C PHE A 132 -25.96 -9.31 -16.36
N ASN A 133 -26.63 -10.39 -15.96
CA ASN A 133 -27.33 -11.27 -16.88
C ASN A 133 -28.56 -11.81 -16.14
N THR A 134 -29.48 -10.89 -15.80
CA THR A 134 -30.86 -11.26 -15.58
C THR A 134 -31.58 -10.79 -16.82
N ASP A 135 -32.13 -11.73 -17.57
CA ASP A 135 -33.14 -11.51 -18.58
C ASP A 135 -34.20 -10.55 -18.01
N GLN A 136 -34.03 -9.24 -18.21
CA GLN A 136 -35.10 -8.28 -18.09
C GLN A 136 -35.80 -8.22 -19.43
N GLN A 137 -36.61 -9.25 -19.62
CA GLN A 137 -37.89 -9.12 -20.29
C GLN A 137 -38.55 -7.82 -19.82
N GLN A 138 -38.72 -6.91 -20.78
CA GLN A 138 -39.75 -5.87 -20.88
C GLN A 138 -40.08 -5.08 -19.61
N ASP A 139 -39.69 -3.81 -19.62
CA ASP A 139 -40.61 -2.72 -19.29
C ASP A 139 -40.07 -1.43 -19.92
N ILE A 140 -40.30 -1.30 -21.24
CA ILE A 140 -40.19 -0.02 -21.93
C ILE A 140 -41.41 0.79 -21.48
N PHE A 141 -41.22 1.67 -20.50
CA PHE A 141 -42.26 2.64 -20.15
C PHE A 141 -42.31 3.71 -21.23
N GLU A 142 -43.20 3.52 -22.19
CA GLU A 142 -43.53 4.50 -23.21
C GLU A 142 -44.40 5.58 -22.55
N ALA A 143 -43.79 6.73 -22.24
CA ALA A 143 -44.48 7.84 -21.63
C ALA A 143 -45.32 8.56 -22.68
N GLU A 144 -46.58 8.16 -22.82
CA GLU A 144 -47.55 8.90 -23.62
C GLU A 144 -47.95 10.18 -22.88
N TYR A 145 -47.56 11.33 -23.44
CA TYR A 145 -47.86 12.64 -22.88
C TYR A 145 -49.21 13.12 -23.39
N GLU A 146 -50.22 13.03 -22.53
CA GLU A 146 -51.50 13.69 -22.75
C GLU A 146 -51.40 15.15 -22.26
N LYS A 147 -51.49 16.11 -23.19
CA LYS A 147 -51.59 17.53 -22.86
C LYS A 147 -52.95 17.77 -22.19
N GLN A 148 -52.97 17.81 -20.86
CA GLN A 148 -54.10 18.37 -20.12
C GLN A 148 -54.20 19.86 -20.46
N GLN A 149 -55.20 20.21 -21.26
CA GLN A 149 -55.54 21.58 -21.58
C GLN A 149 -56.33 22.14 -20.40
N ASP A 150 -55.65 22.85 -19.50
CA ASP A 150 -56.26 23.57 -18.37
C ASP A 150 -57.38 24.50 -18.89
N GLN A 151 -58.63 24.08 -18.69
CA GLN A 151 -59.82 24.83 -19.12
C GLN A 151 -60.20 26.01 -18.20
N ASP A 152 -59.43 26.25 -17.13
CA ASP A 152 -59.75 27.25 -16.10
C ASP A 152 -58.81 28.47 -16.06
N LYS A 153 -58.15 28.81 -17.17
CA LYS A 153 -57.65 30.19 -17.38
C LYS A 153 -58.73 31.08 -17.99
N ARG A 154 -59.90 31.15 -17.34
CA ARG A 154 -60.82 32.28 -17.53
C ARG A 154 -60.42 33.41 -16.60
N LEU A 155 -59.76 34.41 -17.21
CA LEU A 155 -59.93 35.85 -17.00
C LEU A 155 -60.34 36.27 -15.58
N LYS A 156 -59.39 36.87 -14.84
CA LYS A 156 -59.61 38.12 -14.11
C LYS A 156 -58.33 38.96 -14.17
#